data_AF-A0A4Q6BDK9-F1
#
_entry.id   AF-A0A4Q6BDK9-F1
#
_cell.length_a   1.000
_cell.length_b   1.000
_cell.length_c   1.000
_cell.angle_alpha   90.00
_cell.angle_beta   90.00
_cell.angle_gamma   90.00
#
_symmetry.space_group_name_H-M   'P 1'
#
loop_
_entity.id
_entity.type
_entity.pdbx_description
1 polymer ?
#
loop_
_entity_poly.entity_id
_entity_poly.type
_entity_poly.pdbx_seq_one_letter_code
_entity_poly.pdbx_strand_id
1 'polypeptide(L)'
;AKTPERAFVIETHSDYMMDRVRIEIMKGTIPPENVTILFFERGQSESHIHQLFIKDSGDILDAPHNFRSFFLDEQSDLLGIS
;
A
#
# COMPACT_ATOMS: atom_id res chain seq x y z
N ALA A 1 18.38 -15.71 3.97
CA ALA A 1 17.88 -14.75 2.96
C ALA A 1 18.99 -13.74 2.68
N LYS A 2 19.23 -13.35 1.42
CA LYS A 2 20.16 -12.26 1.10
C LYS A 2 19.50 -10.94 1.53
N THR A 3 20.14 -10.20 2.43
CA THR A 3 19.67 -8.85 2.77
C THR A 3 19.89 -7.94 1.56
N PRO A 4 18.86 -7.24 1.05
CA PRO A 4 19.03 -6.35 -0.08
C PRO A 4 20.05 -5.25 0.27
N GLU A 5 20.90 -4.90 -0.69
CA GLU A 5 21.99 -3.93 -0.50
C GLU A 5 21.45 -2.53 -0.16
N ARG A 6 20.19 -2.25 -0.54
CA ARG A 6 19.44 -1.04 -0.19
C ARG A 6 17.99 -1.40 0.07
N ALA A 7 17.44 -0.90 1.17
CA ALA A 7 16.03 -1.01 1.53
C ALA A 7 15.47 0.40 1.78
N PHE A 8 14.28 0.66 1.26
CA PHE A 8 13.55 1.91 1.50
C PHE A 8 12.32 1.58 2.33
N VAL A 9 12.10 2.36 3.39
CA VAL A 9 10.84 2.37 4.13
C VAL A 9 10.15 3.68 3.79
N ILE A 10 8.93 3.58 3.28
CA ILE A 10 8.17 4.74 2.83
C ILE A 10 6.83 4.72 3.55
N GLU A 11 6.55 5.78 4.29
CA GLU A 11 5.25 6.05 4.89
C GLU A 11 4.49 7.03 4.01
N THR A 12 3.24 6.71 3.66
CA THR A 12 2.43 7.52 2.75
C THR A 12 0.94 7.31 2.97
N HIS A 13 0.18 8.38 2.74
CA HIS A 13 -1.28 8.35 2.60
C HIS A 13 -1.72 8.46 1.13
N SER A 14 -0.77 8.67 0.21
CA SER A 14 -1.04 8.84 -1.22
C SER A 14 -1.25 7.50 -1.92
N ASP A 15 -2.45 7.28 -2.43
CA ASP A 15 -2.79 6.21 -3.36
C ASP A 15 -1.97 6.28 -4.67
N TYR A 16 -1.67 7.49 -5.16
CA TYR A 16 -0.82 7.69 -6.34
C TYR A 16 0.56 7.03 -6.20
N MET A 17 1.19 7.07 -5.02
CA MET A 17 2.46 6.38 -4.81
C MET A 17 2.29 4.87 -4.99
N MET A 18 1.27 4.28 -4.37
CA MET A 18 0.99 2.86 -4.50
C MET A 18 0.71 2.48 -5.95
N ASP A 19 -0.06 3.28 -6.66
CA ASP A 19 -0.37 3.05 -8.08
C ASP A 19 0.88 3.10 -8.94
N ARG A 20 1.83 4.00 -8.66
CA ARG A 20 3.12 4.00 -9.37
C ARG A 20 3.92 2.73 -9.12
N VAL A 21 3.96 2.24 -7.88
CA VAL A 21 4.62 0.97 -7.57
C VAL A 21 3.95 -0.19 -8.31
N ARG A 22 2.62 -0.26 -8.30
CA ARG A 22 1.84 -1.28 -9.01
C ARG A 22 2.10 -1.25 -10.52
N ILE A 23 2.14 -0.06 -11.13
CA ILE A 23 2.43 0.12 -12.56
C ILE A 23 3.85 -0.37 -12.91
N GLU A 24 4.84 -0.06 -12.07
CA GLU A 24 6.22 -0.48 -12.31
C GLU A 24 6.40 -2.00 -12.11
N ILE A 25 5.64 -2.62 -11.20
CA ILE A 25 5.54 -4.09 -11.11
C ILE A 25 4.93 -4.68 -12.39
N MET A 26 3.81 -4.14 -12.87
CA MET A 26 3.18 -4.60 -14.11
C MET A 26 4.09 -4.48 -15.34
N LYS A 27 4.99 -3.49 -15.35
CA LYS A 27 6.01 -3.31 -16.41
C LYS A 27 7.22 -4.24 -16.24
N GLY A 28 7.34 -4.94 -15.12
CA GLY A 28 8.48 -5.77 -14.77
C GLY A 28 9.74 -4.99 -14.39
N THR A 29 9.63 -3.70 -14.08
CA THR A 29 10.77 -2.88 -13.63
C THR A 29 11.03 -3.04 -12.13
N ILE A 30 10.00 -3.42 -11.37
CA ILE A 30 10.09 -3.79 -9.96
C ILE A 30 9.60 -5.24 -9.80
N PRO A 31 10.41 -6.17 -9.29
CA PRO A 31 9.94 -7.50 -8.92
C PRO A 31 8.94 -7.42 -7.75
N PRO A 32 7.76 -8.06 -7.81
CA PRO A 32 6.76 -7.98 -6.75
C PRO A 32 7.29 -8.47 -5.39
N GLU A 33 8.19 -9.45 -5.37
CA GLU A 33 8.82 -9.99 -4.15
C GLU A 33 9.70 -8.97 -3.42
N ASN A 34 10.07 -7.87 -4.08
CA ASN A 34 10.85 -6.78 -3.49
C ASN A 34 9.96 -5.71 -2.82
N VAL A 35 8.63 -5.88 -2.87
CA VAL A 35 7.67 -4.91 -2.33
C VAL A 35 6.77 -5.60 -1.31
N THR A 36 6.57 -4.95 -0.16
CA THR A 36 5.56 -5.31 0.83
C THR A 36 4.87 -4.03 1.27
N ILE A 37 3.54 -4.07 1.35
CA ILE A 37 2.76 -2.97 1.90
C ILE A 37 2.37 -3.35 3.33
N LEU A 38 2.64 -2.46 4.27
CA LEU A 38 2.12 -2.56 5.63
C LEU A 38 1.03 -1.51 5.78
N PHE A 39 -0.22 -1.96 5.79
CA PHE A 39 -1.38 -1.09 5.97
C PHE A 39 -1.78 -1.04 7.44
N PHE A 40 -1.88 0.17 7.99
CA PHE A 40 -2.23 0.41 9.38
C PHE A 40 -3.71 0.76 9.46
N GLU A 41 -4.53 -0.22 9.85
CA GLU A 41 -5.93 0.00 10.14
C GLU A 41 -6.09 0.57 11.56
N ARG A 42 -6.82 1.68 11.67
CA ARG A 42 -7.16 2.28 12.96
C ARG A 42 -8.30 1.47 13.61
N GLY A 43 -7.98 0.66 14.62
CA GLY A 43 -8.98 0.04 15.48
C GLY A 43 -9.43 0.98 16.61
N GLN A 44 -10.44 0.56 17.36
CA GLN A 44 -11.02 1.34 18.47
C GLN A 44 -10.05 1.52 19.65
N SER A 45 -9.22 0.50 19.93
CA SER A 45 -8.28 0.49 21.05
C SER A 45 -6.82 0.27 20.63
N GLU A 46 -6.59 -0.34 19.47
CA GLU A 46 -5.27 -0.67 18.95
C GLU A 46 -5.24 -0.55 17.42
N SER A 47 -4.05 -0.37 16.85
CA SER A 47 -3.85 -0.41 15.40
C SER A 47 -3.64 -1.84 14.93
N HIS A 48 -4.35 -2.25 13.89
CA HIS A 48 -4.16 -3.54 13.24
C HIS A 48 -3.26 -3.35 12.01
N ILE A 49 -2.19 -4.14 11.93
CA ILE A 49 -1.26 -4.09 10.80
C ILE A 49 -1.60 -5.21 9.84
N HIS A 50 -1.91 -4.86 8.60
CA HIS A 50 -2.18 -5.80 7.52
C HIS A 50 -1.00 -5.81 6.56
N GLN A 51 -0.39 -6.99 6.37
CA GLN A 51 0.64 -7.18 5.37
C GLN A 51 -0.01 -7.51 4.03
N LEU A 52 0.18 -6.65 3.04
CA LEU A 52 -0.38 -6.80 1.70
C LEU A 52 0.72 -7.06 0.68
N PHE A 53 0.36 -7.78 -0.38
CA PHE A 53 1.26 -8.11 -1.48
C PHE A 53 0.70 -7.58 -2.80
N ILE A 54 1.56 -7.44 -3.80
CA ILE A 54 1.17 -7.03 -5.15
C ILE A 54 1.52 -8.18 -6.10
N LYS A 55 0.56 -8.61 -6.92
CA LYS A 55 0.81 -9.59 -7.99
C LYS A 55 1.54 -8.95 -9.17
N ASP A 56 2.09 -9.76 -10.06
CA ASP A 56 2.59 -9.31 -11.36
C ASP A 56 1.54 -8.54 -12.19
N SER A 57 0.25 -8.82 -11.98
CA SER A 57 -0.87 -8.09 -12.61
C SER A 57 -1.09 -6.68 -12.03
N GLY A 58 -0.42 -6.31 -10.94
CA GLY A 58 -0.67 -5.09 -10.19
C GLY A 58 -1.85 -5.20 -9.21
N ASP A 59 -2.47 -6.36 -9.07
CA ASP A 59 -3.54 -6.57 -8.09
C ASP A 59 -2.98 -6.64 -6.67
N ILE A 60 -3.64 -5.95 -5.74
CA ILE A 60 -3.32 -6.03 -4.31
C ILE A 60 -4.00 -7.28 -3.72
N LEU A 61 -3.22 -8.04 -2.95
CA LEU A 61 -3.66 -9.23 -2.22
C LEU A 61 -3.80 -8.92 -0.72
N ASP A 62 -4.70 -9.65 -0.08
CA ASP A 62 -4.92 -9.64 1.38
C ASP A 62 -5.35 -8.29 1.98
N ALA A 63 -5.78 -7.35 1.12
CA ALA A 63 -6.29 -6.05 1.55
C ALA A 63 -7.55 -6.21 2.43
N PRO A 64 -7.60 -5.57 3.61
CA PRO A 64 -8.81 -5.57 4.42
C PRO A 64 -9.93 -4.78 3.73
N HIS A 65 -11.17 -5.06 4.12
CA HIS A 65 -12.37 -4.47 3.51
C HIS A 65 -12.38 -2.93 3.48
N ASN A 66 -11.74 -2.29 4.46
CA ASN A 66 -11.66 -0.83 4.59
C ASN A 66 -10.45 -0.21 3.88
N PHE A 67 -9.57 -0.99 3.28
CA PHE A 67 -8.37 -0.48 2.60
C PHE A 67 -8.71 0.58 1.56
N ARG A 68 -9.74 0.35 0.74
CA ARG A 68 -10.17 1.31 -0.28
C ARG A 68 -10.86 2.54 0.33
N SER A 69 -11.68 2.34 1.36
CA SER A 69 -12.38 3.44 2.04
C SER A 69 -11.39 4.43 2.65
N PHE A 70 -10.30 3.94 3.25
CA PHE A 70 -9.24 4.79 3.78
C PHE A 70 -8.76 5.86 2.78
N PHE A 71 -8.42 5.48 1.54
CA PHE A 71 -7.96 6.46 0.55
C PHE A 71 -9.06 7.41 0.06
N LEU A 72 -10.32 6.96 0.06
CA LEU A 72 -11.46 7.83 -0.27
C LEU A 72 -11.70 8.87 0.83
N ASP A 73 -11.54 8.46 2.09
CA ASP A 73 -11.67 9.32 3.24
C ASP A 73 -10.55 10.38 3.23
N GLU A 74 -9.30 9.97 3.01
CA GLU A 74 -8.15 10.90 2.85
C GLU A 74 -8.37 11.94 1.73
N GLN A 75 -8.94 11.52 0.60
CA GLN A 75 -9.30 12.45 -0.48
C GLN A 75 -10.46 13.38 -0.07
N SER A 76 -11.43 12.89 0.69
CA SER A 76 -12.57 13.67 1.16
C SER A 76 -12.16 14.72 2.20
N ASP A 77 -11.25 14.35 3.11
CA ASP A 77 -10.60 15.23 4.08
C ASP A 77 -9.83 16.35 3.36
N LEU A 78 -9.07 16.00 2.32
CA LEU A 78 -8.34 16.98 1.49
C LEU A 78 -9.28 18.00 0.82
N LEU A 79 -10.47 17.55 0.39
CA LEU A 79 -11.49 18.39 -0.24
C LEU A 79 -12.36 19.15 0.78
N GLY A 80 -12.27 18.82 2.07
CA GLY A 80 -13.04 19.44 3.14
C GLY A 80 -14.53 19.08 3.12
N ILE A 81 -14.88 17.86 2.67
CA ILE A 81 -16.27 17.38 2.55
C ILE A 81 -16.60 16.21 3.49
N SER A 82 -15.64 15.85 4.34
CA SER A 82 -15.69 14.87 5.44
C SER A 82 -16.41 15.39 6.68
#